data_AF-A0A2V7I1T3-F1
#
_entry.id   AF-A0A2V7I1T3-F1
#
_cell.length_a   1.000
_cell.length_b   1.000
_cell.length_c   1.000
_cell.angle_alpha   90.00
_cell.angle_beta   90.00
_cell.angle_gamma   90.00
#
_symmetry.space_group_name_H-M   'P 1'
#
loop_
_entity.id
_entity.type
_entity.pdbx_description
1 polymer ?
#
loop_
_entity_poly.entity_id
_entity_poly.type
_entity_poly.pdbx_seq_one_letter_code
_entity_poly.pdbx_strand_id
1 'polypeptide(L)'
;ESPDLGPLEPRREAREKGAVHAADDTIRRVRTLLIGSALVVSACATAVPMPRQPFDDIRVPKEWVAYSRESVIIQTPRATAAKLIYFAETNVDATLAQARQLLTQTGWTETKSERFVNPEKFPGVWADFAKGDDICRVTVIEGSHATHVDYTVARVNHPN
;
A
#
# COMPACT_ATOMS: atom_id res chain seq x y z
N GLU A 1 -89.46 -23.18 7.12
CA GLU A 1 -90.19 -21.90 7.11
C GLU A 1 -89.22 -20.80 6.69
N SER A 2 -89.63 -19.93 5.76
CA SER A 2 -88.93 -18.71 5.33
C SER A 2 -89.89 -17.54 5.56
N PRO A 3 -89.40 -16.35 5.94
CA PRO A 3 -89.51 -15.21 5.02
C PRO A 3 -88.25 -14.32 5.10
N ASP A 4 -87.55 -14.02 4.00
CA ASP A 4 -87.86 -13.00 2.98
C ASP A 4 -87.90 -11.55 3.51
N LEU A 5 -87.05 -10.69 2.93
CA LEU A 5 -87.36 -9.34 2.41
C LEU A 5 -86.04 -8.63 2.03
N GLY A 6 -85.89 -8.34 0.74
CA GLY A 6 -84.73 -7.63 0.15
C GLY A 6 -84.75 -6.10 0.32
N PRO A 7 -84.32 -5.32 -0.70
CA PRO A 7 -82.99 -4.67 -0.72
C PRO A 7 -83.07 -3.15 -0.90
N LEU A 8 -82.22 -2.33 -0.25
CA LEU A 8 -82.03 -0.91 -0.59
C LEU A 8 -80.66 -0.35 -0.14
N GLU A 9 -79.72 -0.21 -1.08
CA GLU A 9 -78.80 0.96 -1.16
C GLU A 9 -79.62 2.16 -1.71
N PRO A 10 -79.16 3.44 -1.74
CA PRO A 10 -77.94 4.06 -1.18
C PRO A 10 -78.24 5.40 -0.43
N ARG A 11 -77.28 5.96 0.32
CA ARG A 11 -77.21 7.44 0.48
C ARG A 11 -75.79 7.94 0.71
N ARG A 12 -75.32 8.72 -0.28
CA ARG A 12 -74.09 9.52 -0.29
C ARG A 12 -74.18 10.69 0.70
N GLU A 13 -73.03 11.07 1.23
CA GLU A 13 -72.46 12.44 1.41
C GLU A 13 -71.39 12.40 2.52
N ALA A 14 -70.23 13.03 2.49
CA ALA A 14 -69.55 13.87 1.52
C ALA A 14 -68.08 14.07 1.97
N ARG A 15 -67.19 14.32 0.98
CA ARG A 15 -65.90 15.05 1.03
C ARG A 15 -64.77 14.56 1.97
N GLU A 16 -63.48 14.81 1.73
CA GLU A 16 -62.58 15.17 0.62
C GLU A 16 -61.22 15.41 1.30
N LYS A 17 -60.11 15.25 0.54
CA LYS A 17 -58.72 15.69 0.82
C LYS A 17 -57.87 14.71 1.66
N GLY A 18 -56.72 14.23 1.23
CA GLY A 18 -55.94 14.46 0.01
C GLY A 18 -54.67 13.60 0.12
N ALA A 19 -54.46 12.73 -0.86
CA ALA A 19 -53.26 11.91 -0.95
C ALA A 19 -52.52 12.28 -2.23
N VAL A 20 -51.94 13.47 -2.26
CA VAL A 20 -51.07 13.90 -3.35
C VAL A 20 -49.94 14.69 -2.70
N HIS A 21 -48.87 14.02 -2.25
CA HIS A 21 -47.51 14.57 -2.11
C HIS A 21 -46.46 13.58 -1.56
N ALA A 22 -46.81 12.36 -1.16
CA ALA A 22 -45.80 11.43 -0.61
C ALA A 22 -44.80 10.86 -1.63
N ALA A 23 -45.20 10.72 -2.91
CA ALA A 23 -44.35 10.05 -3.90
C ALA A 23 -43.20 10.93 -4.42
N ASP A 24 -43.41 12.24 -4.53
CA ASP A 24 -42.44 13.16 -5.16
C ASP A 24 -41.23 13.44 -4.24
N ASP A 25 -41.44 13.48 -2.92
CA ASP A 25 -40.38 13.64 -1.93
C ASP A 25 -39.45 12.43 -1.84
N THR A 26 -39.98 11.23 -2.10
CA THR A 26 -39.20 9.99 -2.00
C THR A 26 -38.25 9.85 -3.19
N ILE A 27 -38.74 10.15 -4.40
CA ILE A 27 -37.93 10.12 -5.63
C ILE A 27 -36.86 11.21 -5.59
N ARG A 28 -37.18 12.41 -5.09
CA ARG A 28 -36.22 13.50 -4.94
C ARG A 28 -35.13 13.14 -3.92
N ARG A 29 -35.49 12.57 -2.76
CA ARG A 29 -34.53 12.10 -1.72
C ARG A 29 -33.62 10.97 -2.21
N VAL A 30 -34.15 10.00 -2.95
CA VAL A 30 -33.35 8.90 -3.51
C VAL A 30 -32.37 9.41 -4.55
N ARG A 31 -32.78 10.37 -5.40
CA ARG A 31 -31.88 11.02 -6.36
C ARG A 31 -30.78 11.84 -5.69
N THR A 32 -31.07 12.59 -4.63
CA THR A 32 -30.01 13.32 -3.88
C THR A 32 -29.04 12.38 -3.15
N LEU A 33 -29.52 11.26 -2.63
CA LEU A 33 -28.66 10.25 -2.01
C LEU A 33 -27.74 9.54 -3.01
N LEU A 34 -28.24 9.25 -4.21
CA LEU A 34 -27.43 8.62 -5.27
C LEU A 34 -26.39 9.57 -5.85
N ILE A 35 -26.69 10.87 -5.97
CA ILE A 35 -25.72 11.88 -6.45
C ILE A 35 -24.65 12.17 -5.38
N GLY A 36 -24.99 12.16 -4.09
CA GLY A 36 -24.02 12.34 -3.00
C GLY A 36 -23.05 11.17 -2.86
N SER A 37 -23.45 9.97 -3.24
CA SER A 37 -22.64 8.75 -3.12
C SER A 37 -21.59 8.58 -4.24
N ALA A 38 -21.73 9.31 -5.34
CA ALA A 38 -20.82 9.20 -6.49
C ALA A 38 -19.55 10.08 -6.37
N LEU A 39 -19.47 10.96 -5.37
CA LEU A 39 -18.42 11.98 -5.27
C LEU A 39 -17.19 11.59 -4.43
N VAL A 40 -17.11 10.37 -3.90
CA VAL A 40 -16.03 10.00 -2.96
C VAL A 40 -15.30 8.71 -3.35
N VAL A 41 -14.89 8.54 -4.61
CA VAL A 41 -13.83 7.57 -4.97
C VAL A 41 -12.98 8.09 -6.12
N SER A 42 -12.26 9.19 -5.91
CA SER A 42 -11.08 9.50 -6.72
C SER A 42 -9.98 10.11 -5.84
N ALA A 43 -9.60 9.38 -4.79
CA ALA A 43 -8.25 9.54 -4.28
C ALA A 43 -7.32 8.95 -5.36
N CYS A 44 -6.94 9.77 -6.34
CA CYS A 44 -5.87 9.45 -7.26
C CYS A 44 -4.67 9.08 -6.41
N ALA A 45 -4.32 7.80 -6.38
CA ALA A 45 -3.00 7.36 -5.98
C ALA A 45 -2.05 7.97 -7.01
N THR A 46 -1.62 9.21 -6.78
CA THR A 46 -0.48 9.78 -7.47
C THR A 46 0.68 8.92 -7.05
N ALA A 47 1.01 7.93 -7.89
CA ALA A 47 2.21 7.14 -7.76
C ALA A 47 3.37 8.13 -7.84
N VAL A 48 3.88 8.57 -6.68
CA VAL A 48 5.08 9.38 -6.61
C VAL A 48 6.17 8.55 -7.28
N PRO A 49 6.76 9.04 -8.39
CA PRO A 49 7.84 8.33 -9.05
C PRO A 49 8.92 8.01 -8.03
N MET A 50 9.34 6.75 -7.96
CA MET A 50 10.47 6.34 -7.13
C MET A 50 11.66 7.26 -7.43
N PRO A 51 12.29 7.87 -6.42
CA PRO A 51 13.54 8.58 -6.60
C PRO A 51 14.52 7.72 -7.38
N ARG A 52 15.13 8.26 -8.44
CA ARG A 52 16.11 7.52 -9.23
C ARG A 52 17.27 7.14 -8.32
N GLN A 53 17.48 5.84 -8.15
CA GLN A 53 18.56 5.30 -7.35
C GLN A 53 19.93 5.71 -7.94
N PRO A 54 20.85 6.30 -7.16
CA PRO A 54 22.17 6.71 -7.65
C PRO A 54 23.22 5.59 -7.62
N PHE A 55 22.83 4.37 -7.21
CA PHE A 55 23.72 3.22 -7.04
C PHE A 55 23.44 2.16 -8.10
N ASP A 56 24.15 2.22 -9.23
CA ASP A 56 23.98 1.25 -10.34
C ASP A 56 24.42 -0.18 -9.98
N ASP A 57 25.21 -0.31 -8.91
CA ASP A 57 25.75 -1.56 -8.40
C ASP A 57 24.96 -2.17 -7.23
N ILE A 58 23.91 -1.50 -6.75
CA ILE A 58 22.94 -2.04 -5.79
C ILE A 58 21.71 -2.51 -6.58
N ARG A 59 21.82 -3.69 -7.18
CA ARG A 59 20.76 -4.28 -8.00
C ARG A 59 19.74 -4.99 -7.13
N VAL A 60 18.48 -4.95 -7.57
CA VAL A 60 17.37 -5.69 -6.97
C VAL A 60 16.73 -6.64 -7.99
N PRO A 61 16.16 -7.77 -7.54
CA PRO A 61 15.34 -8.63 -8.41
C PRO A 61 14.14 -7.88 -9.00
N LYS A 62 13.68 -8.30 -10.18
CA LYS A 62 12.61 -7.61 -10.92
C LYS A 62 11.25 -7.77 -10.26
N GLU A 63 11.08 -8.86 -9.53
CA GLU A 63 9.88 -9.23 -8.81
C GLU A 63 9.71 -8.44 -7.50
N TRP A 64 10.76 -7.74 -7.03
CA TRP A 64 10.66 -6.92 -5.83
C TRP A 64 9.97 -5.60 -6.13
N VAL A 65 9.00 -5.25 -5.29
CA VAL A 65 8.20 -4.04 -5.44
C VAL A 65 8.79 -2.94 -4.58
N ALA A 66 9.20 -1.84 -5.20
CA ALA A 66 9.76 -0.72 -4.47
C ALA A 66 8.71 0.03 -3.65
N TYR A 67 9.08 0.45 -2.44
CA TYR A 67 8.23 1.22 -1.54
C TYR A 67 8.78 2.64 -1.36
N SER A 68 8.24 3.58 -2.16
CA SER A 68 8.80 4.92 -2.29
C SER A 68 8.53 5.84 -1.10
N ARG A 69 7.51 5.58 -0.27
CA ARG A 69 7.12 6.49 0.83
C ARG A 69 8.16 6.62 1.92
N GLU A 70 8.94 5.57 2.15
CA GLU A 70 9.94 5.50 3.22
C GLU A 70 11.37 5.40 2.69
N SER A 71 11.53 5.39 1.36
CA SER A 71 12.84 5.44 0.72
C SER A 71 13.38 6.88 0.74
N VAL A 72 14.64 7.05 1.13
CA VAL A 72 15.30 8.36 1.27
C VAL A 72 16.69 8.29 0.65
N ILE A 73 17.08 9.34 -0.07
CA ILE A 73 18.44 9.52 -0.59
C ILE A 73 18.95 10.88 -0.12
N ILE A 74 20.14 10.89 0.48
CA ILE A 74 20.83 12.09 0.97
C ILE A 74 22.15 12.21 0.21
N GLN A 75 22.35 13.35 -0.44
CA GLN A 75 23.56 13.64 -1.21
C GLN A 75 24.27 14.84 -0.63
N THR A 76 25.56 14.67 -0.38
CA THR A 76 26.48 15.74 0.04
C THR A 76 27.72 15.71 -0.85
N PRO A 77 28.57 16.75 -0.85
CA PRO A 77 29.82 16.69 -1.58
C PRO A 77 30.76 15.55 -1.16
N ARG A 78 30.65 15.06 0.09
CA ARG A 78 31.54 14.03 0.65
C ARG A 78 30.98 12.62 0.59
N ALA A 79 29.66 12.46 0.58
CA ALA A 79 29.03 11.16 0.62
C ALA A 79 27.61 11.17 0.07
N THR A 80 27.20 10.03 -0.46
CA THR A 80 25.84 9.72 -0.86
C THR A 80 25.34 8.57 0.01
N ALA A 81 24.26 8.81 0.77
CA ALA A 81 23.63 7.81 1.61
C ALA A 81 22.19 7.56 1.17
N ALA A 82 21.69 6.35 1.32
CA ALA A 82 20.29 6.05 1.06
C ALA A 82 19.74 4.93 1.94
N LYS A 83 18.45 5.03 2.21
CA LYS A 83 17.60 3.92 2.63
C LYS A 83 16.65 3.62 1.47
N LEU A 84 16.72 2.41 0.92
CA LEU A 84 15.85 1.96 -0.16
C LEU A 84 15.02 0.79 0.37
N ILE A 85 13.72 0.85 0.18
CA ILE A 85 12.78 -0.11 0.74
C ILE A 85 12.07 -0.87 -0.37
N TYR A 86 11.99 -2.18 -0.22
CA TYR A 86 11.32 -3.08 -1.15
C TYR A 86 10.47 -4.12 -0.41
N PHE A 87 9.49 -4.67 -1.13
CA PHE A 87 8.74 -5.85 -0.72
C PHE A 87 9.08 -7.02 -1.64
N ALA A 88 9.25 -8.19 -1.03
CA ALA A 88 9.46 -9.46 -1.72
C ALA A 88 8.37 -10.46 -1.33
N GLU A 89 7.93 -11.27 -2.29
CA GLU A 89 6.97 -12.37 -2.05
C GLU A 89 7.64 -13.63 -1.48
N THR A 90 8.98 -13.69 -1.52
CA THR A 90 9.78 -14.78 -0.99
C THR A 90 9.97 -14.66 0.52
N ASN A 91 10.24 -15.78 1.20
CA ASN A 91 10.56 -15.76 2.64
C ASN A 91 11.91 -15.07 2.93
N VAL A 92 12.18 -14.80 4.22
CA VAL A 92 13.37 -14.09 4.69
C VAL A 92 14.69 -14.66 4.14
N ASP A 93 14.86 -15.98 4.18
CA ASP A 93 16.13 -16.62 3.81
C ASP A 93 16.37 -16.61 2.30
N ALA A 94 15.33 -16.91 1.51
CA ALA A 94 15.39 -16.83 0.06
C ALA A 94 15.65 -15.39 -0.42
N THR A 95 14.99 -14.43 0.21
CA THR A 95 15.14 -13.00 -0.07
C THR A 95 16.57 -12.52 0.22
N LEU A 96 17.14 -12.88 1.37
CA LEU A 96 18.53 -12.54 1.69
C LEU A 96 19.51 -13.24 0.73
N ALA A 97 19.25 -14.48 0.34
CA ALA A 97 20.09 -15.20 -0.62
C ALA A 97 20.12 -14.50 -2.00
N GLN A 98 18.97 -14.02 -2.49
CA GLN A 98 18.90 -13.22 -3.72
C GLN A 98 19.70 -11.91 -3.59
N ALA A 99 19.55 -11.18 -2.48
CA ALA A 99 20.32 -9.96 -2.23
C ALA A 99 21.83 -10.22 -2.21
N ARG A 100 22.27 -11.26 -1.49
CA ARG A 100 23.67 -11.71 -1.43
C ARG A 100 24.24 -11.99 -2.81
N GLN A 101 23.50 -12.75 -3.61
CA GLN A 101 23.92 -13.10 -4.97
C GLN A 101 24.13 -11.84 -5.81
N LEU A 102 23.17 -10.91 -5.82
CA LEU A 102 23.25 -9.69 -6.63
C LEU A 102 24.38 -8.76 -6.20
N LEU A 103 24.55 -8.56 -4.88
CA LEU A 103 25.63 -7.74 -4.32
C LEU A 103 27.00 -8.36 -4.63
N THR A 104 27.16 -9.67 -4.47
CA THR A 104 28.42 -10.36 -4.78
C THR A 104 28.77 -10.24 -6.26
N GLN A 105 27.78 -10.36 -7.15
CA GLN A 105 27.96 -10.18 -8.59
C GLN A 105 28.41 -8.76 -8.98
N THR A 106 28.13 -7.75 -8.14
CA THR A 106 28.55 -6.36 -8.36
C THR A 106 29.78 -5.95 -7.53
N GLY A 107 30.46 -6.94 -6.93
CA GLY A 107 31.76 -6.75 -6.26
C GLY A 107 31.69 -6.38 -4.78
N TRP A 108 30.52 -6.52 -4.14
CA TRP A 108 30.39 -6.36 -2.70
C TRP A 108 30.79 -7.64 -1.98
N THR A 109 31.42 -7.50 -0.82
CA THR A 109 31.80 -8.63 0.04
C THR A 109 31.05 -8.56 1.35
N GLU A 110 30.37 -9.64 1.73
CA GLU A 110 29.71 -9.73 3.04
C GLU A 110 30.76 -9.72 4.16
N THR A 111 30.55 -8.88 5.18
CA THR A 111 31.47 -8.71 6.31
C THR A 111 30.87 -9.21 7.62
N LYS A 112 29.55 -9.14 7.78
CA LYS A 112 28.85 -9.59 8.98
C LYS A 112 27.40 -9.93 8.67
N SER A 113 26.80 -10.88 9.39
CA SER A 113 25.36 -11.15 9.33
C SER A 113 24.84 -11.63 10.69
N GLU A 114 23.60 -11.25 11.02
CA GLU A 114 22.98 -11.60 12.29
C GLU A 114 21.46 -11.71 12.15
N ARG A 115 20.86 -12.70 12.82
CA ARG A 115 19.41 -12.84 12.93
C ARG A 115 18.89 -12.08 14.14
N PHE A 116 17.67 -11.58 14.05
CA PHE A 116 17.00 -10.85 15.13
C PHE A 116 15.50 -11.06 15.08
N VAL A 117 14.80 -10.57 16.10
CA VAL A 117 13.34 -10.44 16.12
C VAL A 117 13.04 -8.97 16.41
N ASN A 118 12.23 -8.32 15.58
CA ASN A 118 11.91 -6.90 15.74
C ASN A 118 10.93 -6.67 16.91
N PRO A 119 10.67 -5.42 17.31
CA PRO A 119 9.72 -5.11 18.39
C PRO A 119 8.31 -5.69 18.16
N GLU A 120 7.88 -5.76 16.91
CA GLU A 120 6.60 -6.31 16.45
C GLU A 120 6.57 -7.84 16.40
N LYS A 121 7.63 -8.52 16.87
CA LYS A 121 7.78 -9.98 16.94
C LYS A 121 7.96 -10.70 15.60
N PHE A 122 8.28 -9.98 14.54
CA PHE A 122 8.67 -10.57 13.27
C PHE A 122 10.16 -10.96 13.27
N PRO A 123 10.50 -12.19 12.85
CA PRO A 123 11.89 -12.57 12.66
C PRO A 123 12.49 -11.82 11.48
N GLY A 124 13.78 -11.53 11.58
CA GLY A 124 14.55 -10.88 10.55
C GLY A 124 16.00 -11.31 10.56
N VAL A 125 16.71 -10.86 9.54
CA VAL A 125 18.14 -11.06 9.38
C VAL A 125 18.71 -9.82 8.71
N TRP A 126 19.91 -9.42 9.11
CA TRP A 126 20.66 -8.43 8.37
C TRP A 126 22.02 -8.98 7.96
N ALA A 127 22.58 -8.42 6.89
CA ALA A 127 23.93 -8.67 6.43
C ALA A 127 24.58 -7.34 6.00
N ASP A 128 25.79 -7.09 6.50
CA ASP A 128 26.65 -5.99 6.12
C ASP A 128 27.56 -6.42 4.98
N PHE A 129 27.76 -5.51 4.04
CA PHE A 129 28.63 -5.65 2.89
C PHE A 129 29.53 -4.44 2.76
N ALA A 130 30.73 -4.65 2.25
CA ALA A 130 31.70 -3.60 1.97
C ALA A 130 32.21 -3.70 0.52
N LYS A 131 32.55 -2.55 -0.05
CA LYS A 131 33.20 -2.41 -1.36
C LYS A 131 34.11 -1.19 -1.35
N GLY A 132 35.40 -1.40 -1.05
CA GLY A 132 36.31 -0.29 -0.76
C GLY A 132 35.86 0.46 0.49
N ASP A 133 35.71 1.79 0.39
CA ASP A 133 35.21 2.64 1.47
C ASP A 133 33.67 2.67 1.56
N ASP A 134 32.98 2.03 0.63
CA ASP A 134 31.52 1.98 0.61
C ASP A 134 30.98 0.85 1.50
N ILE A 135 29.83 1.13 2.14
CA ILE A 135 29.12 0.17 2.98
C ILE A 135 27.66 0.00 2.53
N CYS A 136 27.15 -1.21 2.67
CA CYS A 136 25.76 -1.55 2.37
C CYS A 136 25.26 -2.57 3.40
N ARG A 137 24.20 -2.24 4.12
CA ARG A 137 23.45 -3.21 4.94
C ARG A 137 22.17 -3.60 4.22
N VAL A 138 21.95 -4.90 4.09
CA VAL A 138 20.65 -5.47 3.72
C VAL A 138 19.98 -5.95 4.99
N THR A 139 18.77 -5.48 5.27
CA THR A 139 17.94 -5.96 6.38
C THR A 139 16.67 -6.55 5.80
N VAL A 140 16.39 -7.81 6.13
CA VAL A 140 15.23 -8.56 5.64
C VAL A 140 14.39 -8.94 6.86
N ILE A 141 13.12 -8.57 6.86
CA ILE A 141 12.20 -8.78 7.98
C ILE A 141 10.93 -9.45 7.45
N GLU A 142 10.47 -10.49 8.12
CA GLU A 142 9.16 -11.07 7.82
C GLU A 142 8.06 -10.03 8.04
N GLY A 143 7.09 -9.95 7.14
CA GLY A 143 5.91 -9.11 7.32
C GLY A 143 4.64 -9.92 7.16
N SER A 144 3.52 -9.41 7.69
CA SER A 144 2.23 -10.11 7.66
C SER A 144 1.72 -10.46 6.26
N HIS A 145 2.20 -9.79 5.22
CA HIS A 145 1.74 -9.98 3.84
C HIS A 145 2.89 -10.15 2.83
N ALA A 146 4.04 -9.56 3.11
CA ALA A 146 5.22 -9.62 2.26
C ALA A 146 6.47 -9.46 3.12
N THR A 147 7.60 -10.01 2.67
CA THR A 147 8.89 -9.80 3.30
C THR A 147 9.38 -8.39 2.99
N HIS A 148 9.76 -7.66 4.03
CA HIS A 148 10.30 -6.31 3.91
C HIS A 148 11.82 -6.37 3.71
N VAL A 149 12.33 -5.55 2.80
CA VAL A 149 13.77 -5.46 2.53
C VAL A 149 14.23 -4.01 2.54
N ASP A 150 15.17 -3.72 3.43
CA ASP A 150 15.83 -2.43 3.56
C ASP A 150 17.28 -2.54 3.08
N TYR A 151 17.63 -1.80 2.03
CA TYR A 151 19.02 -1.48 1.71
C TYR A 151 19.39 -0.15 2.36
N THR A 152 20.36 -0.17 3.27
CA THR A 152 21.00 1.03 3.81
C THR A 152 22.40 1.14 3.22
N VAL A 153 22.62 2.11 2.34
CA VAL A 153 23.85 2.27 1.57
C VAL A 153 24.50 3.59 1.93
N ALA A 154 25.82 3.60 2.10
CA ALA A 154 26.61 4.82 2.18
C ALA A 154 27.85 4.68 1.28
N ARG A 155 28.02 5.66 0.39
CA ARG A 155 29.11 5.76 -0.57
C ARG A 155 29.91 7.03 -0.33
N VAL A 156 31.23 6.90 -0.28
CA VAL A 156 32.12 8.06 -0.21
C VAL A 156 32.23 8.66 -1.60
N ASN A 157 31.96 9.97 -1.71
CA ASN A 157 32.14 10.69 -2.95
C ASN A 157 33.58 11.17 -2.99
N HIS A 158 34.40 10.60 -3.89
CA HIS A 158 35.75 11.09 -4.11
C HIS A 158 35.68 12.37 -4.94
N PRO A 159 36.36 13.46 -4.53
CA PRO A 159 36.50 14.63 -5.39
C PRO A 159 37.27 14.21 -6.65
N ASN A 160 36.71 14.58 -7.82
CA ASN A 160 37.38 14.44 -9.11
C ASN A 160 38.62 15.34 -9.18
#